data_AF-A0A6N9NS05-F1
#
_entry.id   AF-A0A6N9NS05-F1
#
_cell.length_a   1.000
_cell.length_b   1.000
_cell.length_c   1.000
_cell.angle_alpha   90.00
_cell.angle_beta   90.00
_cell.angle_gamma   90.00
#
_symmetry.space_group_name_H-M   'P 1'
#
loop_
_entity.id
_entity.type
_entity.pdbx_description
1 polymer ?
#
loop_
_entity_poly.entity_id
_entity_poly.type
_entity_poly.pdbx_seq_one_letter_code
_entity_poly.pdbx_strand_id
1 'polypeptide(L)'
;MKEFKDQLMKFKITNDKLKMEIKLSDLAWLFRNSPDNVADDGEHEFCRVKRGRNQEFAEEVVTMLMDESPDNGNDTRWGHALEDVFQEIRESAADFLKYHDDCF
;
A
#
# COMPACT_ATOMS: atom_id res chain seq x y z
N MET A 1 19.39 -11.32 1.69
CA MET A 1 18.68 -10.30 0.91
C MET A 1 17.67 -11.01 0.02
N LYS A 2 16.37 -10.71 0.15
CA LYS A 2 15.29 -11.30 -0.66
C LYS A 2 14.68 -10.17 -1.51
N GLU A 3 14.46 -10.41 -2.80
CA GLU A 3 13.85 -9.46 -3.74
C GLU A 3 12.59 -10.08 -4.35
N PHE A 4 11.51 -9.30 -4.48
CA PHE A 4 10.22 -9.72 -5.04
C PHE A 4 9.93 -8.86 -6.28
N LYS A 5 9.91 -9.46 -7.49
CA LYS A 5 9.93 -8.73 -8.79
C LYS A 5 8.71 -8.93 -9.69
N ASP A 6 7.84 -9.90 -9.42
CA ASP A 6 6.71 -10.24 -10.30
C ASP A 6 5.47 -9.36 -10.09
N GLN A 7 5.64 -8.21 -9.44
CA GLN A 7 4.57 -7.29 -9.04
C GLN A 7 4.93 -5.86 -9.44
N LEU A 8 3.92 -5.00 -9.64
CA LEU A 8 4.12 -3.58 -9.98
C LEU A 8 4.94 -2.86 -8.91
N MET A 9 4.67 -3.18 -7.65
CA MET A 9 5.47 -2.79 -6.50
C MET A 9 6.61 -3.78 -6.30
N LYS A 10 7.84 -3.29 -6.29
CA LYS A 10 9.02 -4.08 -5.92
C LYS A 10 9.32 -3.90 -4.45
N PHE A 11 9.61 -5.01 -3.79
CA PHE A 11 9.99 -5.04 -2.39
C PHE A 11 11.43 -5.51 -2.23
N LYS A 12 12.18 -4.82 -1.38
CA LYS A 12 13.54 -5.19 -1.00
C LYS A 12 13.76 -5.02 0.49
N ILE A 13 14.16 -6.09 1.15
CA ILE A 13 14.50 -6.10 2.58
C ILE A 13 16.02 -6.09 2.73
N THR A 14 16.55 -5.07 3.43
CA THR A 14 17.93 -5.02 3.94
C THR A 14 17.96 -5.39 5.42
N ASN A 15 19.12 -5.30 6.07
CA ASN A 15 19.24 -5.66 7.48
C ASN A 15 18.37 -4.79 8.42
N ASP A 16 18.08 -3.55 8.02
CA ASP A 16 17.46 -2.52 8.85
C ASP A 16 16.28 -1.80 8.16
N LYS A 17 15.97 -2.10 6.89
CA LYS A 17 14.97 -1.35 6.11
C LYS A 17 14.15 -2.27 5.21
N LEU A 18 12.86 -1.95 5.12
CA LEU A 18 12.00 -2.34 4.01
C LEU A 18 12.01 -1.20 2.98
N LYS A 19 12.35 -1.51 1.73
CA LYS A 19 12.28 -0.58 0.60
C LYS A 19 11.16 -1.02 -0.34
N MET A 20 10.32 -0.07 -0.72
CA MET A 20 9.23 -0.23 -1.66
C MET A 20 9.49 0.70 -2.85
N GLU A 21 9.40 0.16 -4.07
CA GLU A 21 9.63 0.92 -5.30
C GLU A 21 8.55 0.58 -6.31
N ILE A 22 7.89 1.61 -6.86
CA ILE A 22 6.97 1.49 -7.99
C ILE A 22 7.30 2.56 -9.02
N LYS A 23 7.16 2.24 -10.31
CA LYS A 23 7.25 3.27 -11.36
C LYS A 23 6.04 4.20 -11.26
N LEU A 24 6.23 5.49 -11.49
CA LEU A 24 5.13 6.45 -11.48
C LEU A 24 4.03 6.12 -12.50
N SER A 25 4.39 5.52 -13.64
CA SER A 25 3.44 5.00 -14.63
C SER A 25 2.58 3.88 -14.08
N ASP A 26 3.17 3.02 -13.26
CA ASP A 26 2.53 1.83 -12.72
C ASP A 26 1.63 2.23 -11.54
N LEU A 27 2.02 3.23 -10.75
CA LEU A 27 1.15 3.84 -9.74
C LEU A 27 -0.06 4.53 -10.37
N ALA A 28 0.13 5.28 -11.46
CA ALA A 28 -0.98 5.86 -12.21
C ALA A 28 -1.88 4.79 -12.86
N TRP A 29 -1.29 3.68 -13.32
CA TRP A 29 -2.03 2.53 -13.83
C TRP A 29 -2.86 1.86 -12.72
N LEU A 30 -2.31 1.70 -11.51
CA LEU A 30 -3.06 1.16 -10.36
C LEU A 30 -4.29 2.00 -10.06
N PHE A 31 -4.14 3.33 -9.98
CA PHE A 31 -5.27 4.23 -9.77
C PHE A 31 -6.34 4.13 -10.87
N ARG A 32 -5.89 4.06 -12.14
CA ARG A 32 -6.80 3.88 -13.27
C ARG A 32 -7.63 2.61 -13.17
N ASN A 33 -7.06 1.52 -12.67
CA ASN A 33 -7.71 0.22 -12.53
C ASN A 33 -8.22 -0.03 -11.10
N SER A 34 -8.34 1.01 -10.28
CA SER A 34 -8.93 0.89 -8.95
C SER A 34 -10.38 0.41 -9.08
N PRO A 35 -10.85 -0.55 -8.27
CA PRO A 35 -12.21 -1.10 -8.36
C PRO A 35 -13.32 -0.04 -8.32
N ASP A 36 -13.10 1.04 -7.56
CA ASP A 36 -14.08 2.12 -7.39
C ASP A 36 -13.90 3.27 -8.40
N ASN A 37 -12.91 3.17 -9.30
CA ASN A 37 -12.69 4.16 -10.36
C ASN A 37 -13.34 3.72 -11.68
N VAL A 38 -14.59 3.27 -11.63
CA VAL A 38 -15.36 2.80 -12.78
C VAL A 38 -16.46 3.82 -13.11
N ALA A 39 -16.60 4.18 -14.38
CA ALA A 39 -17.64 5.08 -14.87
C ALA A 39 -19.02 4.42 -14.85
N ASP A 40 -20.08 5.22 -14.98
CA ASP A 40 -21.48 4.73 -14.97
C ASP A 40 -21.78 3.68 -16.05
N ASP A 41 -20.98 3.64 -17.12
CA ASP A 41 -21.12 2.66 -18.19
C ASP A 41 -20.56 1.28 -17.83
N GLY A 42 -19.81 1.15 -16.73
CA GLY A 42 -19.17 -0.09 -16.30
C GLY A 42 -18.02 -0.56 -17.20
N GLU A 43 -17.66 0.19 -18.23
CA GLU A 43 -16.67 -0.20 -19.24
C GLU A 43 -15.39 0.64 -19.15
N HIS A 44 -15.48 1.89 -18.69
CA HIS A 44 -14.37 2.82 -18.64
C HIS A 44 -14.02 3.26 -17.22
N GLU A 45 -12.80 3.79 -17.05
CA GLU A 45 -12.44 4.44 -15.80
C GLU A 45 -13.22 5.75 -15.59
N PHE A 46 -13.63 6.05 -14.36
CA PHE A 46 -14.28 7.32 -14.03
C PHE A 46 -13.33 8.51 -14.22
N CYS A 47 -12.06 8.34 -13.84
CA CYS A 47 -11.02 9.34 -14.06
C CYS A 47 -9.63 8.73 -14.25
N ARG A 48 -8.69 9.55 -14.75
CA ARG A 48 -7.28 9.14 -14.95
C ARG A 48 -6.32 10.29 -14.73
N VAL A 49 -5.07 9.96 -14.38
CA VAL A 49 -3.98 10.93 -14.31
C VAL A 49 -3.73 11.54 -15.69
N LYS A 50 -3.65 12.87 -15.76
CA LYS A 50 -3.35 13.59 -17.00
C LYS A 50 -1.95 13.24 -17.50
N ARG A 51 -1.78 13.13 -18.83
CA ARG A 51 -0.48 12.84 -19.45
C ARG A 51 0.59 13.83 -18.97
N GLY A 52 1.72 13.31 -18.49
CA GLY A 52 2.86 14.12 -18.01
C GLY A 52 2.75 14.59 -16.56
N ARG A 53 1.67 14.24 -15.82
CA ARG A 53 1.42 14.68 -14.44
C ARG A 53 1.62 13.57 -13.40
N ASN A 54 2.30 12.48 -13.76
CA ASN A 54 2.50 11.34 -12.86
C ASN A 54 3.31 11.70 -11.60
N GLN A 55 4.22 12.67 -11.70
CA GLN A 55 5.03 13.14 -10.57
C GLN A 55 4.14 13.79 -9.50
N GLU A 56 3.35 14.80 -9.89
CA GLU A 56 2.44 15.50 -8.97
C GLU A 56 1.41 14.55 -8.36
N PHE A 57 0.90 13.61 -9.16
CA PHE A 57 0.00 12.57 -8.65
C PHE A 57 0.68 11.72 -7.56
N ALA A 58 1.92 11.31 -7.76
CA ALA A 58 2.65 10.51 -6.77
C ALA A 58 2.98 11.32 -5.50
N GLU A 59 3.30 12.60 -5.63
CA GLU A 59 3.54 13.51 -4.50
C GLU A 59 2.26 13.68 -3.65
N GLU A 60 1.10 13.84 -4.29
CA GLU A 60 -0.19 13.91 -3.60
C GLU A 60 -0.50 12.59 -2.88
N VAL A 61 -0.32 11.45 -3.55
CA VAL A 61 -0.52 10.12 -2.94
C VAL A 61 0.36 9.96 -1.70
N VAL A 62 1.65 10.29 -1.79
CA VAL A 62 2.58 10.18 -0.65
C VAL A 62 2.19 11.14 0.47
N THR A 63 1.78 12.36 0.15
CA THR A 63 1.30 13.33 1.15
C THR A 63 0.11 12.77 1.92
N MET A 64 -0.91 12.27 1.22
CA MET A 64 -2.07 11.65 1.86
C MET A 64 -1.71 10.38 2.66
N LEU A 65 -0.76 9.58 2.20
CA LEU A 65 -0.30 8.39 2.91
C LEU A 65 0.37 8.73 4.26
N MET A 66 1.02 9.89 4.36
CA MET A 66 1.67 10.36 5.58
C MET A 66 0.68 10.98 6.58
N ASP A 67 -0.52 11.37 6.14
CA ASP A 67 -1.55 11.90 7.02
C ASP A 67 -2.07 10.84 8.00
N GLU A 68 -2.68 11.32 9.07
CA GLU A 68 -3.43 10.50 10.03
C GLU A 68 -4.56 9.74 9.31
N SER A 69 -4.76 8.48 9.72
CA SER A 69 -5.87 7.68 9.23
C SER A 69 -7.20 8.25 9.72
N PRO A 70 -8.21 8.38 8.83
CA PRO A 70 -9.53 8.86 9.23
C PRO A 70 -10.27 7.87 10.15
N ASP A 71 -9.84 6.61 10.22
CA ASP A 71 -10.62 5.54 10.88
C ASP A 71 -10.32 5.38 12.38
N ASN A 72 -9.08 5.63 12.83
CA ASN A 72 -8.70 5.37 14.23
C ASN A 72 -7.83 6.44 14.88
N GLY A 73 -7.41 7.48 14.14
CA GLY A 73 -6.63 8.63 14.62
C GLY A 73 -5.29 8.30 15.30
N ASN A 74 -4.85 7.05 15.28
CA ASN A 74 -3.68 6.58 16.02
C ASN A 74 -2.60 5.99 15.09
N ASP A 75 -2.88 5.92 13.79
CA ASP A 75 -1.92 5.52 12.77
C ASP A 75 -1.92 6.48 11.57
N THR A 76 -0.92 6.29 10.70
CA THR A 76 -0.84 6.96 9.41
C THR A 76 -1.59 6.13 8.37
N ARG A 77 -2.09 6.75 7.30
CA ARG A 77 -2.82 6.01 6.26
C ARG A 77 -2.01 4.88 5.63
N TRP A 78 -0.69 5.02 5.48
CA TRP A 78 0.15 3.90 5.02
C TRP A 78 0.24 2.77 6.06
N GLY A 79 0.26 3.09 7.35
CA GLY A 79 0.23 2.11 8.43
C GLY A 79 -1.11 1.36 8.44
N HIS A 80 -2.20 2.11 8.31
CA HIS A 80 -3.55 1.58 8.19
C HIS A 80 -3.69 0.64 6.99
N ALA A 81 -3.12 0.99 5.84
CA ALA A 81 -3.13 0.16 4.63
C ALA A 81 -2.40 -1.20 4.78
N LEU A 82 -1.59 -1.38 5.83
CA LEU A 82 -0.93 -2.65 6.15
C LEU A 82 -1.65 -3.46 7.23
N GLU A 83 -2.71 -2.92 7.83
CA GLU A 83 -3.30 -3.46 9.05
C GLU A 83 -3.95 -4.84 8.84
N ASP A 84 -4.61 -5.07 7.70
CA ASP A 84 -5.16 -6.40 7.37
C ASP A 84 -4.05 -7.47 7.36
N VAL A 85 -2.90 -7.15 6.77
CA VAL A 85 -1.73 -8.05 6.74
C VAL A 85 -1.16 -8.24 8.15
N PHE A 86 -1.11 -7.19 8.97
CA PHE A 86 -0.66 -7.31 10.35
C PHE A 86 -1.61 -8.15 11.21
N GLN A 87 -2.93 -8.05 10.98
CA GLN A 87 -3.94 -8.89 11.63
C GLN A 87 -3.71 -10.36 11.28
N GLU A 88 -3.61 -10.69 9.99
CA GLU A 88 -3.35 -12.06 9.54
C GLU A 88 -2.03 -12.61 10.12
N ILE A 89 -0.96 -11.80 10.14
CA ILE A 89 0.33 -12.22 10.72
C ILE A 89 0.20 -12.50 12.22
N ARG A 90 -0.54 -11.68 12.98
CA ARG A 90 -0.77 -11.92 14.42
C ARG A 90 -1.60 -13.19 14.67
N GLU A 91 -2.51 -13.53 13.77
CA GLU A 91 -3.30 -14.76 13.87
C GLU A 91 -2.54 -16.01 13.39
N SER A 92 -1.43 -15.84 12.65
CA SER A 92 -0.70 -16.95 12.02
C SER A 92 0.18 -17.80 12.96
N ALA A 93 0.25 -17.48 14.26
CA ALA A 93 1.15 -18.11 15.23
C ALA A 93 2.63 -18.13 14.78
N ALA A 94 3.05 -17.09 14.06
CA ALA A 94 4.40 -17.02 13.51
C ALA A 94 5.51 -16.99 14.58
N ASP A 95 6.55 -17.80 14.40
CA ASP A 95 7.68 -17.95 15.34
C ASP A 95 8.52 -16.67 15.57
N PHE A 96 8.38 -15.67 14.70
CA PHE A 96 9.08 -14.38 14.84
C PHE A 96 8.31 -13.37 15.69
N LEU A 97 7.08 -13.69 16.09
CA LEU A 97 6.29 -12.90 17.03
C LEU A 97 6.42 -13.48 18.44
N LYS A 98 6.45 -12.58 19.42
CA LYS A 98 6.33 -12.94 20.83
C LYS A 98 4.95 -12.56 21.31
N TYR A 99 4.13 -13.54 21.65
CA TYR A 99 2.81 -13.32 22.24
C TYR A 99 2.95 -13.16 23.76
N HIS A 100 2.17 -12.25 24.33
CA HIS A 100 2.17 -12.01 25.76
C HIS A 100 1.33 -13.04 26.55
N ASP A 101 0.53 -13.87 25.86
CA ASP A 101 -0.47 -14.76 26.46
C ASP A 101 -0.16 -16.27 26.39
N ASP A 102 1.08 -16.68 26.11
CA ASP A 102 1.51 -18.10 26.22
C ASP A 102 1.75 -18.56 27.68
N CYS A 103 0.97 -18.05 28.63
CA CYS A 103 0.97 -18.43 30.04
C CYS A 103 -0.45 -18.81 30.52
N PHE A 104 -1.07 -19.84 29.93
CA PHE A 104 -2.14 -20.62 30.58
C PHE A 104 -2.04 -22.10 30.22
#